data_AF-A0A523PF13-F1
#
_entry.id   AF-A0A523PF13-F1
#
_cell.length_a   1.000
_cell.length_b   1.000
_cell.length_c   1.000
_cell.angle_alpha   90.00
_cell.angle_beta   90.00
_cell.angle_gamma   90.00
#
_symmetry.space_group_name_H-M   'P 1'
#
loop_
_entity.id
_entity.type
_entity.pdbx_description
1 polymer ?
#
loop_
_entity_poly.entity_id
_entity_poly.type
_entity_poly.pdbx_seq_one_letter_code
_entity_poly.pdbx_strand_id
1 'polypeptide(L)'
;YATSHAYSGRPNPAADQDLDGLRFGDMPWLFGAADHDSFTSFKRDWPDSAPGSGRLFAFAIDAYRLLPYLARMRHQPSLRIPGATGLLRMDAHGRIFRDLAWAQFAGGIPEIMNR
;
A
#
# COMPACT_ATOMS: atom_id res chain seq x y z
N TYR A 1 -2.19 -13.09 12.07
CA TYR A 1 -2.52 -11.94 11.20
C TYR A 1 -2.34 -10.66 12.01
N ALA A 2 -1.78 -9.59 11.43
CA ALA A 2 -1.60 -8.28 12.07
C ALA A 2 -2.02 -7.12 11.13
N THR A 3 -2.05 -5.89 11.66
CA THR A 3 -2.30 -4.67 10.88
C THR A 3 -1.02 -4.19 10.19
N SER A 4 -1.12 -3.16 9.34
CA SER A 4 0.02 -2.53 8.66
C SER A 4 1.13 -2.02 9.59
N HIS A 5 0.85 -1.89 10.90
CA HIS A 5 1.85 -1.49 11.90
C HIS A 5 2.93 -2.54 12.15
N ALA A 6 2.72 -3.80 11.73
CA ALA A 6 3.72 -4.85 11.84
C ALA A 6 4.97 -4.58 10.98
N TYR A 7 4.84 -3.78 9.92
CA TYR A 7 5.95 -3.42 9.05
C TYR A 7 6.24 -1.92 9.16
N SER A 8 7.49 -1.56 9.42
CA SER A 8 7.89 -0.15 9.53
C SER A 8 7.75 0.61 8.19
N GLY A 9 7.72 -0.11 7.07
CA GLY A 9 7.79 0.47 5.72
C GLY A 9 9.20 0.41 5.11
N ARG A 10 10.19 -0.08 5.86
CA ARG A 10 11.55 -0.34 5.40
C ARG A 10 11.99 -1.72 5.89
N PRO A 11 12.54 -2.61 5.04
CA PRO A 11 12.99 -3.92 5.48
C PRO A 11 14.16 -3.77 6.47
N ASN A 12 14.06 -4.46 7.60
CA ASN A 12 15.18 -4.57 8.55
C ASN A 12 15.28 -6.03 9.03
N PRO A 13 15.92 -6.93 8.26
CA PRO A 13 15.92 -8.36 8.54
C PRO A 13 16.41 -8.71 9.96
N ALA A 14 17.35 -7.93 10.51
CA ALA A 14 17.86 -8.16 11.86
C ALA A 14 16.85 -7.83 12.97
N ALA A 15 15.99 -6.84 12.75
CA ALA A 15 14.96 -6.45 13.70
C ALA A 15 13.63 -7.16 13.47
N ASP A 16 13.36 -7.60 12.23
CA ASP A 16 12.08 -8.16 11.80
C ASP A 16 12.09 -9.70 11.79
N GLN A 17 13.20 -10.35 12.19
CA GLN A 17 13.35 -11.81 12.16
C GLN A 17 12.34 -12.53 13.08
N ASP A 18 11.95 -11.91 14.19
CA ASP A 18 10.95 -12.43 15.12
C ASP A 18 9.52 -12.36 14.56
N LEU A 19 9.32 -11.63 13.46
CA LEU A 19 8.05 -11.53 12.75
C LEU A 19 7.87 -12.63 11.70
N ASP A 20 8.84 -13.54 11.51
CA ASP A 20 8.77 -14.59 10.50
C ASP A 20 7.47 -15.41 10.59
N GLY A 21 6.85 -15.61 9.42
CA GLY A 21 5.55 -16.26 9.28
C GLY A 21 4.35 -15.35 9.55
N LEU A 22 4.52 -14.15 10.12
CA LEU A 22 3.44 -13.19 10.34
C LEU A 22 2.88 -12.68 9.01
N ARG A 23 1.57 -12.79 8.85
CA ARG A 23 0.82 -12.22 7.71
C ARG A 23 0.16 -10.90 8.09
N PHE A 24 0.29 -9.90 7.23
CA PHE A 24 -0.30 -8.58 7.43
C PHE A 24 -0.74 -7.96 6.11
N GLY A 25 -1.66 -6.99 6.19
CA GLY A 25 -2.12 -6.22 5.03
C GLY A 25 -1.48 -4.83 5.00
N ASP A 26 -0.96 -4.42 3.84
CA ASP A 26 -0.46 -3.06 3.62
C ASP A 26 -0.61 -2.62 2.15
N MET A 27 -0.16 -1.41 1.85
CA MET A 27 -0.24 -0.80 0.52
C MET A 27 0.68 -1.54 -0.48
N PRO A 28 0.20 -1.98 -1.66
CA PRO A 28 1.03 -2.65 -2.67
C PRO A 28 2.23 -1.82 -3.11
N TRP A 29 2.11 -0.49 -3.08
CA TRP A 29 3.20 0.42 -3.42
C TRP A 29 4.43 0.28 -2.54
N LEU A 30 4.29 -0.09 -1.26
CA LEU A 30 5.46 -0.29 -0.36
C LEU A 30 6.36 -1.45 -0.77
N PHE A 31 5.84 -2.34 -1.61
CA PHE A 31 6.53 -3.53 -2.12
C PHE A 31 6.86 -3.39 -3.61
N GLY A 32 6.69 -2.20 -4.20
CA GLY A 32 6.90 -1.96 -5.63
C GLY A 32 5.90 -2.68 -6.55
N ALA A 33 4.78 -3.18 -6.02
CA ALA A 33 3.75 -3.92 -6.77
C ALA A 33 2.66 -3.02 -7.39
N ALA A 34 2.72 -1.71 -7.12
CA ALA A 34 1.90 -0.70 -7.78
C ALA A 34 2.78 0.52 -8.09
N ASP A 35 2.51 1.18 -9.22
CA ASP A 35 3.21 2.42 -9.65
C ASP A 35 4.74 2.30 -9.57
N HIS A 36 5.29 1.24 -10.17
CA HIS A 36 6.70 0.84 -10.06
C HIS A 36 7.69 1.97 -10.39
N ASP A 37 7.43 2.77 -11.43
CA ASP A 37 8.29 3.88 -11.83
C ASP A 37 8.34 4.99 -10.77
N SER A 38 7.18 5.32 -10.18
CA SER A 38 7.08 6.28 -9.08
C SER A 38 7.72 5.74 -7.81
N PHE A 39 7.56 4.44 -7.51
CA PHE A 39 8.23 3.77 -6.40
C PHE A 39 9.76 3.83 -6.56
N THR A 40 10.27 3.48 -7.74
CA THR A 40 11.71 3.50 -8.04
C THR A 40 12.28 4.91 -7.94
N SER A 41 11.56 5.91 -8.47
CA SER A 41 11.96 7.31 -8.36
C SER A 41 11.97 7.78 -6.90
N PHE A 42 10.94 7.43 -6.12
CA PHE A 42 10.91 7.76 -4.70
C PHE A 42 12.10 7.16 -3.92
N LYS A 43 12.42 5.88 -4.18
CA LYS A 43 13.55 5.19 -3.55
C LYS A 43 14.90 5.81 -3.90
N ARG A 44 15.05 6.31 -5.13
CA ARG A 44 16.26 7.00 -5.61
C ARG A 44 16.37 8.40 -5.00
N ASP A 45 15.29 9.15 -4.99
CA ASP A 45 15.31 10.58 -4.68
C ASP A 45 15.18 10.85 -3.16
N TRP A 46 14.59 9.91 -2.39
CA TRP A 46 14.46 9.98 -0.92
C TRP A 46 14.91 8.68 -0.21
N PRO A 47 16.19 8.28 -0.32
CA PRO A 47 16.71 7.04 0.26
C PRO A 47 16.63 7.01 1.80
N ASP A 48 16.72 8.18 2.44
CA ASP A 48 16.71 8.35 3.91
C ASP A 48 15.35 8.81 4.45
N SER A 49 14.28 8.62 3.68
CA SER A 49 12.93 8.96 4.13
C SER A 49 12.54 8.19 5.40
N ALA A 50 11.85 8.90 6.30
CA ALA A 50 11.36 8.31 7.55
C ALA A 50 10.43 7.12 7.29
N PRO A 51 10.42 6.10 8.18
CA PRO A 51 9.44 5.03 8.16
C PRO A 51 8.02 5.61 8.09
N GLY A 52 7.24 5.20 7.09
CA GLY A 52 5.88 5.70 6.86
C GLY A 52 5.74 6.81 5.81
N SER A 53 6.80 7.53 5.41
CA SER A 53 6.72 8.53 4.33
C SER A 53 6.22 7.93 3.01
N GLY A 54 6.61 6.68 2.71
CA GLY A 54 6.11 5.96 1.54
C GLY A 54 4.59 5.77 1.53
N ARG A 55 3.96 5.59 2.69
CA ARG A 55 2.49 5.46 2.81
C ARG A 55 1.78 6.76 2.47
N LEU A 56 2.34 7.89 2.90
CA LEU A 56 1.82 9.22 2.57
C LEU A 56 2.01 9.54 1.08
N PHE A 57 3.13 9.13 0.50
CA PHE A 57 3.37 9.29 -0.94
C PHE A 57 2.36 8.48 -1.78
N ALA A 58 2.17 7.20 -1.44
CA ALA A 58 1.14 6.36 -2.06
C ALA A 58 -0.27 6.95 -1.89
N PHE A 59 -0.59 7.49 -0.70
CA PHE A 59 -1.85 8.20 -0.47
C PHE A 59 -2.02 9.42 -1.37
N ALA A 60 -0.97 10.23 -1.55
CA ALA A 60 -1.02 11.41 -2.42
C ALA A 60 -1.23 11.05 -3.89
N ILE A 61 -0.58 9.98 -4.38
CA ILE A 61 -0.81 9.43 -5.73
C ILE A 61 -2.29 9.11 -5.91
N ASP A 62 -2.87 8.35 -4.98
CA ASP A 62 -4.26 7.93 -5.08
C ASP A 62 -5.25 9.08 -4.92
N ALA A 63 -4.97 10.05 -4.04
CA ALA A 63 -5.81 11.24 -3.88
C ALA A 63 -5.96 12.02 -5.19
N TYR A 64 -4.84 12.24 -5.91
CA TYR A 64 -4.87 12.88 -7.22
C TYR A 64 -5.55 12.01 -8.28
N ARG A 65 -5.20 10.71 -8.32
CA ARG A 65 -5.77 9.72 -9.25
C ARG A 65 -7.29 9.64 -9.17
N LEU A 66 -7.87 9.77 -7.98
CA LEU A 66 -9.31 9.63 -7.76
C LEU A 66 -10.14 10.82 -8.23
N LEU A 67 -9.57 12.02 -8.33
CA LEU A 67 -10.30 13.26 -8.66
C LEU A 67 -11.27 13.12 -9.86
N PRO A 68 -10.85 12.60 -11.04
CA PRO A 68 -11.76 12.46 -12.18
C PRO A 68 -12.81 11.34 -12.00
N TYR A 69 -12.63 10.44 -11.04
CA TYR A 69 -13.51 9.29 -10.82
C TYR A 69 -14.55 9.52 -9.73
N LEU A 70 -14.42 10.56 -8.88
CA LEU A 70 -15.27 10.74 -7.69
C LEU A 70 -16.77 10.71 -8.01
N ALA A 71 -17.21 11.45 -9.04
CA ALA A 71 -18.62 11.46 -9.44
C ALA A 71 -19.09 10.08 -9.91
N ARG A 72 -18.28 9.41 -10.74
CA ARG A 72 -18.61 8.06 -11.25
C ARG A 72 -18.65 7.04 -10.12
N MET A 73 -17.72 7.10 -9.17
CA MET A 73 -17.69 6.21 -8.01
C MET A 73 -18.93 6.37 -7.13
N ARG A 74 -19.49 7.57 -7.00
CA ARG A 74 -20.76 7.80 -6.27
C ARG A 74 -21.96 7.14 -6.95
N HIS A 75 -22.01 7.15 -8.28
CA HIS A 75 -23.14 6.58 -9.04
C HIS A 75 -22.97 5.09 -9.37
N GLN A 76 -21.75 4.55 -9.29
CA GLN A 76 -21.43 3.17 -9.61
C GLN A 76 -20.69 2.50 -8.44
N PRO A 77 -21.41 1.99 -7.41
CA PRO A 77 -20.80 1.37 -6.22
C PRO A 77 -19.94 0.12 -6.51
N SER A 78 -20.11 -0.50 -7.67
CA SER A 78 -19.28 -1.62 -8.15
C SER A 78 -17.95 -1.19 -8.76
N LEU A 79 -17.76 0.11 -9.06
CA LEU A 79 -16.52 0.62 -9.62
C LEU A 79 -15.36 0.38 -8.64
N ARG A 80 -14.25 -0.14 -9.18
CA ARG A 80 -13.00 -0.36 -8.48
C ARG A 80 -11.88 0.30 -9.27
N ILE A 81 -11.01 1.02 -8.58
CA ILE A 81 -9.86 1.70 -9.19
C ILE A 81 -8.59 1.09 -8.58
N PRO A 82 -7.72 0.44 -9.37
CA PRO A 82 -6.39 0.04 -8.90
C PRO A 82 -5.61 1.27 -8.44
N GLY A 83 -5.10 1.23 -7.20
CA GLY A 83 -4.39 2.33 -6.56
C GLY A 83 -3.06 1.90 -5.94
N ALA A 84 -2.20 2.87 -5.65
CA ALA A 84 -0.94 2.68 -4.93
C ALA A 84 -1.19 2.12 -3.52
N THR A 85 -2.30 2.53 -2.91
CA THR A 85 -2.69 2.14 -1.56
C THR A 85 -3.56 0.88 -1.51
N GLY A 86 -3.88 0.28 -2.65
CA GLY A 86 -4.72 -0.92 -2.78
C GLY A 86 -5.83 -0.74 -3.83
N LEU A 87 -6.75 -1.69 -3.88
CA LEU A 87 -7.94 -1.55 -4.73
C LEU A 87 -8.92 -0.57 -4.09
N LEU A 88 -9.20 0.55 -4.76
CA LEU A 88 -10.01 1.64 -4.23
C LEU A 88 -11.48 1.48 -4.60
N ARG A 89 -12.37 1.67 -3.63
CA ARG A 89 -13.83 1.68 -3.82
C ARG A 89 -14.49 2.73 -2.96
N MET A 90 -15.66 3.20 -3.37
CA MET A 90 -16.43 4.19 -2.62
C MET A 90 -17.72 3.55 -2.08
N ASP A 91 -18.10 3.90 -0.84
CA ASP A 91 -19.43 3.56 -0.32
C ASP A 91 -20.48 4.63 -0.65
N ALA A 92 -21.73 4.39 -0.25
CA ALA A 92 -22.84 5.31 -0.49
C ALA A 92 -22.67 6.70 0.17
N HIS A 93 -21.80 6.82 1.18
CA HIS A 93 -21.52 8.06 1.90
C HIS A 93 -20.30 8.81 1.32
N GLY A 94 -19.70 8.31 0.24
CA GLY A 94 -18.51 8.90 -0.37
C GLY A 94 -17.20 8.49 0.31
N ARG A 95 -17.23 7.54 1.26
CA ARG A 95 -16.03 7.07 1.94
C ARG A 95 -15.24 6.13 1.04
N ILE A 96 -13.95 6.41 0.89
CA ILE A 96 -13.03 5.55 0.16
C ILE A 96 -12.56 4.40 1.06
N PHE A 97 -12.73 3.18 0.58
CA PHE A 97 -12.18 1.95 1.14
C PHE A 97 -11.07 1.42 0.26
N ARG A 98 -10.17 0.65 0.87
CA ARG A 98 -9.00 0.06 0.21
C ARG A 98 -8.93 -1.41 0.52
N ASP A 99 -8.79 -2.23 -0.51
CA ASP A 99 -8.44 -3.63 -0.33
C ASP A 99 -6.90 -3.75 -0.45
N LEU A 100 -6.26 -4.10 0.67
CA LEU A 100 -4.80 -4.10 0.82
C LEU A 100 -4.16 -5.33 0.17
N ALA A 101 -2.89 -5.21 -0.20
CA ALA A 101 -2.05 -6.36 -0.54
C ALA A 101 -1.69 -7.11 0.74
N TRP A 102 -1.68 -8.45 0.67
CA TRP A 102 -1.23 -9.29 1.78
C TRP A 102 0.23 -9.64 1.60
N ALA A 103 0.99 -9.53 2.68
CA ALA A 103 2.38 -9.91 2.76
C ALA A 103 2.63 -10.85 3.93
N GLN A 104 3.69 -11.65 3.83
CA GLN A 104 4.18 -12.52 4.90
C GLN A 104 5.68 -12.29 5.09
N PHE A 105 6.13 -12.23 6.35
CA PHE A 105 7.56 -12.19 6.64
C PHE A 105 8.20 -13.56 6.40
N ALA A 106 9.33 -13.57 5.68
CA ALA A 106 10.21 -14.70 5.46
C ALA A 106 11.68 -14.25 5.58
N GLY A 107 12.42 -14.78 6.55
CA GLY A 107 13.80 -14.37 6.81
C GLY A 107 13.92 -12.90 7.21
N GLY A 108 12.93 -12.36 7.94
CA GLY A 108 12.84 -10.96 8.34
C GLY A 108 12.50 -10.00 7.18
N ILE A 109 12.12 -10.52 6.01
CA ILE A 109 11.75 -9.72 4.84
C ILE A 109 10.28 -9.94 4.51
N PRO A 110 9.45 -8.89 4.38
CA PRO A 110 8.07 -9.05 3.95
C PRO A 110 7.99 -9.31 2.44
N GLU A 111 7.35 -10.41 2.06
CA GLU A 111 7.11 -10.82 0.68
C GLU A 111 5.60 -10.78 0.36
N ILE A 112 5.24 -10.28 -0.83
CA ILE A 112 3.83 -10.28 -1.26
C ILE A 112 3.36 -11.72 -1.46
N MET A 113 2.18 -12.00 -0.91
CA MET A 113 1.47 -13.24 -1.16
C MET A 113 0.71 -13.12 -2.49
N ASN A 114 1.19 -13.81 -3.53
CA ASN A 114 0.40 -14.00 -4.74
C ASN A 114 -0.79 -14.91 -4.42
N ARG A 115 -2.00 -14.46 -4.78
CA ARG A 115 -3.21 -15.28 -4.71
C ARG A 115 -3.28 -16.25 -5.88
#